data_AF-A0A6B0RK12-F1
#
_entry.id   AF-A0A6B0RK12-F1
#
_cell.length_a   1.000
_cell.length_b   1.000
_cell.length_c   1.000
_cell.angle_alpha   90.00
_cell.angle_beta   90.00
_cell.angle_gamma   90.00
#
_symmetry.space_group_name_H-M   'P 1'
#
loop_
_entity.id
_entity.type
_entity.pdbx_description
1 polymer ?
#
loop_
_entity_poly.entity_id
_entity_poly.type
_entity_poly.pdbx_seq_one_letter_code
_entity_poly.pdbx_strand_id
1 'polypeptide(L)'
;MTGDSLPHIKGSKRQRLPPKNVYYYRCPDHRKNYVMSFAFCFDREEDIYQFAYCYPYTYTRFQHYLDSLQKRNMDYFFREQLGQSVDKECAFVIRK
;
A
#
# COMPACT_ATOMS: atom_id res chain seq x y z
N MET A 1 13.37 8.55 15.84
CA MET A 1 13.16 7.32 15.05
C MET A 1 12.29 7.69 13.87
N THR A 2 12.98 8.11 12.81
CA THR A 2 12.48 8.72 11.58
C THR A 2 11.98 7.63 10.65
N GLY A 3 10.66 7.42 10.67
CA GLY A 3 9.94 6.59 9.70
C GLY A 3 9.23 7.49 8.71
N ASP A 4 9.84 7.65 7.54
CA ASP A 4 9.50 8.57 6.46
C ASP A 4 8.25 8.15 5.65
N SER A 5 7.19 7.71 6.30
CA SER A 5 5.95 7.30 5.63
C SER A 5 4.94 8.45 5.60
N LEU A 6 5.28 9.49 4.84
CA LEU A 6 4.33 10.53 4.47
C LEU A 6 3.29 9.93 3.49
N PRO A 7 2.00 10.25 3.64
CA PRO A 7 0.99 9.75 2.72
C PRO A 7 1.30 10.22 1.30
N HIS A 8 1.10 9.33 0.33
CA HIS A 8 1.38 9.56 -1.07
C HIS A 8 0.09 9.91 -1.81
N ILE A 9 0.20 10.83 -2.77
CA ILE A 9 -0.89 11.18 -3.70
C ILE A 9 -0.74 10.34 -4.97
N LYS A 10 -1.83 9.69 -5.37
CA LYS A 10 -1.94 8.96 -6.63
C LYS A 10 -2.68 9.83 -7.65
N GLY A 11 -1.91 10.47 -8.53
CA GLY A 11 -2.32 11.02 -9.83
C GLY A 11 -1.42 10.45 -10.94
N SER A 12 -1.31 11.11 -12.11
CA SER A 12 -0.43 10.69 -13.22
C SER A 12 1.05 10.53 -12.80
N LYS A 13 1.45 11.19 -11.72
CA LYS A 13 2.76 11.05 -11.06
C LYS A 13 2.56 10.80 -9.56
N ARG A 14 3.13 9.70 -9.04
CA ARG A 14 3.13 9.41 -7.59
C ARG A 14 4.06 10.39 -6.88
N GLN A 15 3.57 11.05 -5.84
CA GLN A 15 4.34 12.05 -5.08
C GLN A 15 4.06 11.92 -3.57
N ARG A 16 5.05 12.26 -2.75
CA ARG A 16 4.89 12.38 -1.30
C ARG A 16 4.18 13.68 -0.96
N LEU A 17 3.30 13.66 0.03
CA LEU A 17 2.77 14.90 0.60
C LEU A 17 3.92 15.72 1.22
N PRO A 18 3.92 17.06 1.07
CA PRO A 18 4.89 17.90 1.74
C PRO A 18 4.86 17.67 3.27
N PRO A 19 6.01 17.47 3.94
CA PRO A 19 6.04 17.19 5.37
C PRO A 19 5.37 18.29 6.21
N LYS A 20 5.46 19.55 5.76
CA LYS A 20 4.80 20.71 6.38
C LYS A 20 3.27 20.61 6.43
N ASN A 21 2.67 19.78 5.57
CA ASN A 21 1.23 19.58 5.51
C ASN A 21 0.80 18.29 6.21
N VAL A 22 1.71 17.60 6.92
CA VAL A 22 1.43 16.34 7.60
C VAL A 22 1.87 16.46 9.06
N TYR A 23 0.91 16.31 9.95
CA TYR A 23 1.05 16.50 11.39
C TYR A 23 0.85 15.17 12.09
N TYR A 24 1.77 14.83 13.00
CA TYR A 24 1.67 13.65 13.85
C TYR A 24 1.88 14.07 15.30
N TYR A 25 0.82 14.04 16.11
CA TYR A 25 0.85 14.57 17.47
C TYR A 25 -0.01 13.73 18.43
N ARG A 26 0.21 13.90 19.74
CA ARG A 26 -0.64 13.31 20.78
C ARG A 26 -1.79 14.25 21.07
N CYS A 27 -3.02 13.81 20.85
CA CYS A 27 -4.20 14.60 21.16
C CYS A 27 -4.68 14.30 22.59
N PRO A 28 -4.78 15.32 23.48
CA PRO A 28 -5.31 15.13 24.84
C PRO A 28 -6.73 14.56 24.85
N ASP A 29 -7.56 15.00 23.90
CA ASP A 29 -8.98 14.62 23.82
C ASP A 29 -9.20 13.18 23.32
N HIS A 30 -8.24 12.63 22.57
CA HIS A 30 -8.28 11.24 22.07
C HIS A 30 -7.59 10.25 23.03
N ARG A 31 -7.79 10.39 24.35
CA ARG A 31 -7.16 9.54 25.37
C ARG A 31 -5.63 9.44 25.24
N LYS A 32 -4.96 10.52 24.81
CA LYS A 32 -3.51 10.58 24.52
C LYS A 32 -3.04 9.64 23.40
N ASN A 33 -3.94 9.17 22.54
CA ASN A 33 -3.57 8.43 21.34
C ASN A 33 -2.85 9.34 20.33
N TYR A 34 -2.01 8.72 19.50
CA TYR A 34 -1.36 9.41 18.40
C TYR A 34 -2.35 9.63 17.25
N VAL A 35 -2.39 10.86 16.76
CA VAL A 35 -3.24 11.28 15.64
C VAL A 35 -2.35 11.76 14.51
N MET A 36 -2.63 11.26 13.30
CA MET A 36 -2.07 11.76 12.05
C MET A 36 -3.12 12.62 11.35
N SER A 37 -2.79 13.87 11.04
CA SER A 37 -3.63 14.77 10.25
C SER A 37 -2.84 15.32 9.08
N PHE A 38 -3.48 15.53 7.93
CA PHE A 38 -2.82 16.15 6.77
C PHE A 38 -3.75 17.12 6.06
N ALA A 39 -3.15 18.13 5.43
CA ALA A 39 -3.84 19.12 4.63
C ALA A 39 -3.47 18.98 3.15
N PHE A 40 -4.48 18.94 2.29
CA PHE A 40 -4.29 18.83 0.84
C PHE A 40 -5.26 19.77 0.11
N CYS A 41 -4.73 20.49 -0.90
CA CYS A 41 -5.52 21.35 -1.76
C CYS A 41 -5.90 20.58 -3.02
N PHE A 42 -7.19 20.51 -3.32
CA PHE A 42 -7.69 19.91 -4.55
C PHE A 42 -7.70 20.98 -5.64
N ASP A 43 -6.78 20.86 -6.61
CA ASP A 43 -6.59 21.89 -7.63
C ASP A 43 -7.59 21.77 -8.80
N ARG A 44 -8.19 20.59 -9.01
CA ARG A 44 -9.17 20.31 -10.07
C ARG A 44 -10.28 19.40 -9.55
N GLU A 45 -11.54 19.75 -9.83
CA GLU A 45 -12.70 18.97 -9.40
C GLU A 45 -12.85 17.63 -10.14
N GLU A 46 -12.32 17.53 -11.36
CA GLU A 46 -12.35 16.30 -12.16
C GLU A 46 -11.22 15.31 -11.82
N ASP A 47 -10.22 15.74 -11.04
CA ASP A 47 -9.06 14.91 -10.71
C ASP A 47 -9.36 13.95 -9.56
N ILE A 48 -9.17 12.65 -9.79
CA ILE A 48 -9.29 11.62 -8.75
C ILE A 48 -7.96 11.47 -8.02
N TYR A 49 -7.90 11.97 -6.79
CA TYR A 49 -6.74 11.79 -5.91
C TYR A 49 -6.93 10.56 -5.02
N GLN A 50 -5.90 9.71 -4.92
CA GLN A 50 -5.89 8.61 -3.95
C GLN A 50 -4.75 8.79 -2.96
N PHE A 51 -5.05 8.67 -1.67
CA PHE A 51 -4.07 8.74 -0.60
C PHE A 51 -3.71 7.34 -0.14
N ALA A 52 -2.42 7.07 0.00
CA ALA A 52 -1.94 5.79 0.53
C ALA A 52 -0.74 6.02 1.46
N TYR A 53 -0.66 5.26 2.55
CA TYR A 53 0.48 5.31 3.46
C TYR A 53 1.79 4.88 2.76
N CYS A 54 1.69 3.79 2.00
CA CYS A 54 2.78 3.23 1.19
C CYS A 54 2.32 2.97 -0.24
N TYR A 55 3.26 2.57 -1.09
CA TYR A 55 2.94 2.16 -2.46
C TYR A 55 1.92 1.01 -2.47
N PRO A 56 0.73 1.19 -3.10
CA PRO A 56 -0.30 0.15 -3.09
C PRO A 56 0.15 -1.04 -3.93
N TYR A 57 0.15 -2.21 -3.33
CA TYR A 57 0.35 -3.47 -4.03
C TYR A 57 -0.96 -4.25 -4.00
N THR A 58 -1.59 -4.42 -5.17
CA THR A 58 -2.90 -5.07 -5.27
C THR A 58 -2.74 -6.57 -5.42
N TYR A 59 -3.72 -7.32 -4.92
CA TYR A 59 -3.78 -8.77 -5.08
C TYR A 59 -3.71 -9.19 -6.55
N THR A 60 -4.43 -8.51 -7.44
CA THR A 60 -4.37 -8.78 -8.89
C THR A 60 -2.95 -8.65 -9.46
N ARG A 61 -2.19 -7.63 -9.02
CA ARG A 61 -0.80 -7.45 -9.46
C ARG A 61 0.10 -8.56 -8.94
N PHE A 62 -0.16 -9.02 -7.71
CA PHE A 62 0.52 -10.18 -7.15
C PHE A 62 0.25 -11.45 -7.97
N GLN A 63 -1.02 -11.73 -8.27
CA GLN A 63 -1.41 -12.89 -9.08
C GLN A 63 -0.74 -12.88 -10.45
N HIS A 64 -0.81 -11.76 -11.18
CA HIS A 64 -0.13 -11.64 -12.47
C HIS A 64 1.39 -11.83 -12.37
N TYR A 65 2.01 -11.37 -11.28
CA TYR A 65 3.43 -11.58 -11.05
C TYR A 65 3.74 -13.06 -10.84
N LEU A 66 2.95 -13.77 -10.03
CA LEU A 66 3.10 -15.22 -9.83
C LEU A 66 2.89 -15.99 -11.13
N ASP A 67 1.88 -15.63 -11.92
CA ASP A 67 1.62 -16.28 -13.21
C ASP A 67 2.78 -16.06 -14.19
N SER A 68 3.37 -14.86 -14.17
CA SER A 68 4.55 -14.55 -14.97
C SER A 68 5.78 -15.33 -14.51
N LEU A 69 5.95 -15.56 -13.20
CA LEU A 69 7.01 -16.40 -12.66
C LEU A 69 6.81 -17.87 -13.04
N GLN A 70 5.59 -18.39 -12.92
CA GLN A 70 5.27 -19.76 -13.28
C GLN A 70 5.50 -20.03 -14.77
N LYS A 71 5.15 -19.07 -15.65
CA LYS A 71 5.44 -19.17 -17.10
C LYS A 71 6.93 -19.22 -17.43
N ARG A 72 7.79 -18.70 -16.56
CA ARG A 72 9.25 -18.74 -16.75
C ARG A 72 9.86 -20.10 -16.38
N ASN A 73 9.06 -21.01 -15.80
CA ASN A 73 9.42 -22.41 -15.49
C ASN A 73 10.83 -22.56 -14.88
N MET A 74 11.07 -21.85 -13.79
CA MET A 74 12.32 -21.93 -13.03
C MET A 74 12.34 -23.20 -12.18
N ASP A 75 13.40 -23.99 -12.24
CA ASP A 75 13.51 -25.26 -11.50
C ASP A 75 13.43 -25.11 -9.97
N TYR A 76 13.68 -23.90 -9.45
CA TYR A 76 13.64 -23.53 -8.04
C TYR A 76 12.35 -22.79 -7.64
N PHE A 77 11.32 -22.81 -8.48
CA PHE A 77 10.05 -22.13 -8.18
C PHE A 77 8.91 -23.13 -8.15
N PHE A 78 8.44 -23.45 -6.95
CA PHE A 78 7.22 -24.24 -6.76
C PHE A 78 6.16 -23.42 -6.03
N ARG A 79 5.00 -23.26 -6.68
CA ARG A 79 3.82 -22.57 -6.11
C ARG A 79 2.85 -23.61 -5.58
N GLU A 80 2.63 -23.59 -4.28
CA GLU A 80 1.67 -24.46 -3.59
C GLU A 80 0.57 -23.62 -2.95
N GLN A 81 -0.70 -23.98 -3.18
CA GLN A 81 -1.82 -23.37 -2.46
C GLN A 81 -1.96 -24.05 -1.10
N LEU A 82 -1.74 -23.30 -0.03
CA LEU A 82 -1.87 -23.83 1.33
C LEU A 82 -3.32 -23.85 1.81
N GLY A 83 -4.14 -22.92 1.31
CA GLY A 83 -5.52 -22.76 1.76
C GLY A 83 -6.17 -21.49 1.24
N GLN A 84 -7.33 -21.18 1.79
CA GLN A 84 -8.07 -19.95 1.53
C GLN A 84 -8.02 -19.05 2.77
N SER A 85 -7.84 -17.76 2.55
CA SER A 85 -8.04 -16.75 3.60
C SER A 85 -9.52 -16.62 3.95
N VAL A 86 -9.82 -15.89 5.03
CA VAL A 86 -11.20 -15.61 5.46
C VAL A 86 -12.02 -14.98 4.34
N ASP A 87 -11.39 -14.13 3.53
CA ASP A 87 -12.00 -13.47 2.37
C ASP A 87 -11.88 -14.28 1.08
N LYS A 88 -11.55 -15.58 1.18
CA LYS A 88 -11.37 -16.52 0.06
C LYS A 88 -10.26 -16.14 -0.92
N GLU A 89 -9.31 -15.31 -0.50
CA GLU A 89 -8.08 -15.11 -1.26
C GLU A 89 -7.14 -16.32 -1.03
N CYS A 90 -6.54 -16.84 -2.09
CA CYS A 90 -5.70 -18.02 -1.98
C CYS A 90 -4.35 -17.67 -1.32
N ALA A 91 -3.99 -18.40 -0.27
CA ALA A 91 -2.67 -18.30 0.34
C ALA A 91 -1.68 -19.22 -0.39
N PHE A 92 -0.59 -18.66 -0.91
CA PHE A 92 0.43 -19.40 -1.65
C PHE A 92 1.75 -19.39 -0.90
N VAL A 93 2.42 -20.55 -0.84
CA VAL A 93 3.84 -20.63 -0.48
C VAL A 93 4.67 -20.84 -1.74
N ILE A 94 5.78 -20.12 -1.80
CA ILE A 94 6.81 -20.29 -2.81
C ILE A 94 7.97 -21.00 -2.12
N ARG A 95 8.24 -22.25 -2.52
CA ARG A 95 9.46 -22.96 -2.08
C ARG A 95 10.56 -22.77 -3.12
N LYS A 96 11.80 -22.67 -2.62
CA LYS A 96 13.03 -22.74 -3.43
C LYS A 96 13.43 -24.19 -3.65
#